data_AF-A0A6G9A8B5-F1
#
_entry.id   AF-A0A6G9A8B5-F1
#
_cell.length_a   1.000
_cell.length_b   1.000
_cell.length_c   1.000
_cell.angle_alpha   90.00
_cell.angle_beta   90.00
_cell.angle_gamma   90.00
#
_symmetry.space_group_name_H-M   'P 1'
#
loop_
_entity.id
_entity.type
_entity.pdbx_description
1 polymer ?
#
loop_
_entity_poly.entity_id
_entity_poly.type
_entity_poly.pdbx_seq_one_letter_code
_entity_poly.pdbx_strand_id
1 'polypeptide(L)'
;MTHPLLTALAQARLRDAPIFVKWCELNGVIACPAAPASVARFVTDCAALGLSRLWSAVQDISRMHVSLGLADPTLGGVAASAINALAVIPPPRSWPAPFKERFASLPYDIQVYLAAHEAQRERALRRAQNDAASARQKLAALEAETKDEKTNGNEAAARNQD
;
A
#
# COMPACT_ATOMS: atom_id res chain seq x y z
N MET A 1 17.60 -9.28 -47.35
CA MET A 1 16.78 -10.49 -47.14
C MET A 1 17.12 -11.04 -45.76
N THR A 2 16.19 -11.00 -44.81
CA THR A 2 16.39 -11.57 -43.47
C THR A 2 16.26 -13.09 -43.53
N HIS A 3 17.24 -13.81 -42.96
CA HIS A 3 17.31 -15.26 -42.99
C HIS A 3 16.12 -15.89 -42.24
N PRO A 4 15.44 -16.92 -42.78
CA PRO A 4 14.21 -17.47 -42.19
C PRO A 4 14.38 -17.98 -40.75
N LEU A 5 15.54 -18.54 -40.40
CA LEU A 5 15.85 -18.91 -39.00
C LEU A 5 15.92 -17.69 -38.06
N LEU A 6 16.46 -16.56 -38.51
CA LEU A 6 16.52 -15.35 -37.68
C LEU A 6 15.10 -14.81 -37.45
N THR A 7 14.25 -14.88 -38.46
CA THR A 7 12.83 -14.52 -38.35
C THR A 7 12.11 -15.45 -37.36
N ALA A 8 12.33 -16.77 -37.43
CA ALA A 8 11.73 -17.73 -36.51
C ALA A 8 12.19 -17.53 -35.05
N LEU A 9 13.49 -17.27 -34.84
CA LEU A 9 14.04 -16.99 -33.50
C LEU A 9 13.51 -15.67 -32.92
N ALA A 10 13.38 -14.63 -33.74
CA ALA A 10 12.78 -13.37 -33.33
C ALA A 10 11.31 -13.56 -32.91
N GLN A 11 10.54 -14.31 -33.70
CA GLN A 11 9.14 -14.63 -33.38
C GLN A 11 9.00 -15.47 -32.10
N ALA A 12 9.89 -16.45 -31.88
CA ALA A 12 9.89 -17.25 -30.66
C ALA A 12 10.19 -16.40 -29.43
N ARG A 13 11.23 -15.54 -29.49
CA ARG A 13 11.55 -14.58 -28.41
C ARG A 13 10.37 -13.66 -28.11
N LEU A 14 9.68 -13.21 -29.15
CA LEU A 14 8.51 -12.35 -29.01
C LEU A 14 7.33 -13.02 -28.33
N ARG A 15 7.09 -14.32 -28.56
CA ARG A 15 5.99 -15.04 -27.90
C ARG A 15 6.17 -15.08 -26.39
N ASP A 16 7.38 -15.33 -25.94
CA ASP A 16 7.71 -15.45 -24.52
C ASP A 16 8.09 -14.10 -23.87
N ALA A 17 8.15 -13.03 -24.66
CA ALA A 17 8.55 -11.72 -24.18
C ALA A 17 7.55 -11.17 -23.14
N PRO A 18 8.07 -10.48 -22.08
CA PRO A 18 7.24 -9.71 -21.16
C PRO A 18 6.35 -8.73 -21.90
N ILE A 19 5.19 -8.41 -21.32
CA ILE A 19 4.18 -7.56 -21.97
C ILE A 19 4.74 -6.17 -22.36
N PHE A 20 5.64 -5.62 -21.55
CA PHE A 20 6.28 -4.35 -21.86
C PHE A 20 7.16 -4.42 -23.11
N VAL A 21 7.92 -5.51 -23.30
CA VAL A 21 8.77 -5.70 -24.48
C VAL A 21 7.91 -5.79 -25.75
N LYS A 22 6.80 -6.54 -25.69
CA LYS A 22 5.82 -6.59 -26.79
C LYS A 22 5.24 -5.23 -27.10
N TRP A 23 4.86 -4.47 -26.07
CA TRP A 23 4.34 -3.12 -26.23
C TRP A 23 5.40 -2.18 -26.83
N CYS A 24 6.67 -2.29 -26.40
CA CYS A 24 7.78 -1.51 -26.92
C CYS A 24 7.97 -1.71 -28.43
N GLU A 25 7.94 -2.96 -28.89
CA GLU A 25 8.05 -3.26 -30.32
C GLU A 25 6.88 -2.69 -31.13
N LEU A 26 5.66 -2.83 -30.64
CA LEU A 26 4.47 -2.27 -31.29
C LEU A 26 4.49 -0.74 -31.37
N ASN A 27 5.17 -0.08 -30.44
CA ASN A 27 5.23 1.37 -30.33
C ASN A 27 6.55 1.98 -30.82
N GLY A 28 7.47 1.15 -31.35
CA GLY A 28 8.76 1.60 -31.87
C GLY A 28 9.68 2.23 -30.81
N VAL A 29 9.59 1.79 -29.55
CA VAL A 29 10.45 2.27 -28.45
C VAL A 29 11.34 1.15 -27.94
N ILE A 30 12.46 1.51 -27.31
CA ILE A 30 13.39 0.54 -26.72
C ILE A 30 12.92 0.07 -25.35
N ALA A 31 13.06 -1.23 -25.09
CA ALA A 31 12.65 -1.84 -23.82
C ALA A 31 13.72 -1.71 -22.72
N CYS A 32 15.00 -1.61 -23.08
CA CYS A 32 16.10 -1.43 -22.12
C CYS A 32 17.32 -0.77 -22.78
N PRO A 33 17.86 0.35 -22.26
CA PRO A 33 17.29 1.15 -21.16
C PRO A 33 15.98 1.82 -21.61
N ALA A 34 14.90 1.62 -20.85
CA ALA A 34 13.62 2.26 -21.10
C ALA A 34 13.64 3.70 -20.59
N ALA A 35 13.10 4.62 -21.39
CA ALA A 35 12.85 5.98 -20.91
C ALA A 35 11.66 5.98 -19.94
N PRO A 36 11.70 6.73 -18.83
CA PRO A 36 10.56 6.85 -17.90
C PRO A 36 9.27 7.30 -18.60
N ALA A 37 9.37 8.15 -19.63
CA ALA A 37 8.22 8.56 -20.45
C ALA A 37 7.58 7.40 -21.23
N SER A 38 8.38 6.44 -21.71
CA SER A 38 7.87 5.24 -22.37
C SER A 38 7.16 4.32 -21.39
N VAL A 39 7.68 4.18 -20.17
CA VAL A 39 7.01 3.44 -19.09
C VAL A 39 5.68 4.10 -18.71
N ALA A 40 5.66 5.43 -18.56
CA ALA A 40 4.43 6.17 -18.25
C ALA A 40 3.34 5.97 -19.32
N ARG A 41 3.73 6.02 -20.60
CA ARG A 41 2.81 5.76 -21.71
C ARG A 41 2.33 4.31 -21.72
N PHE A 42 3.21 3.34 -21.51
CA PHE A 42 2.83 1.93 -21.37
C PHE A 42 1.77 1.73 -20.27
N VAL A 43 2.00 2.33 -19.10
CA VAL A 43 1.08 2.28 -17.95
C VAL A 43 -0.30 2.82 -18.33
N THR A 44 -0.34 3.93 -19.08
CA THR A 44 -1.60 4.55 -19.53
C THR A 44 -2.30 3.69 -20.59
N ASP A 45 -1.57 3.25 -21.62
CA ASP A 45 -2.10 2.44 -22.72
C ASP A 45 -2.63 1.09 -22.24
N CYS A 46 -2.02 0.52 -21.20
CA CYS A 46 -2.35 -0.79 -20.65
C CYS A 46 -3.24 -0.74 -19.40
N ALA A 47 -3.80 0.42 -19.05
CA ALA A 47 -4.63 0.59 -17.85
C ALA A 47 -5.81 -0.38 -17.79
N ALA A 48 -6.39 -0.72 -18.94
CA ALA A 48 -7.53 -1.64 -19.06
C ALA A 48 -7.21 -3.09 -18.66
N LEU A 49 -5.93 -3.49 -18.56
CA LEU A 49 -5.52 -4.83 -18.11
C LEU A 49 -5.78 -5.08 -16.62
N GLY A 50 -6.07 -4.00 -15.87
CA GLY A 50 -6.24 -4.03 -14.43
C GLY A 50 -4.90 -3.91 -13.69
N LEU A 51 -4.99 -3.35 -12.48
CA LEU A 51 -3.84 -2.94 -11.68
C LEU A 51 -2.91 -4.11 -11.33
N SER A 52 -3.43 -5.30 -11.06
CA SER A 52 -2.62 -6.46 -10.67
C SER A 52 -1.65 -6.90 -11.77
N ARG A 53 -2.14 -7.03 -13.01
CA ARG A 53 -1.33 -7.39 -14.17
C ARG A 53 -0.36 -6.28 -14.54
N LEU A 54 -0.84 -5.04 -14.51
CA LEU A 54 -0.03 -3.87 -14.85
C LEU A 54 1.13 -3.69 -13.85
N TRP A 55 0.85 -3.85 -12.56
CA TRP A 55 1.85 -3.74 -11.51
C TRP A 55 2.92 -4.84 -11.62
N SER A 56 2.52 -6.09 -11.91
CA SER A 56 3.49 -7.16 -12.18
C SER A 56 4.42 -6.80 -13.35
N ALA A 57 3.86 -6.23 -14.43
CA ALA A 57 4.65 -5.81 -15.58
C ALA A 57 5.61 -4.65 -15.23
N VAL A 58 5.18 -3.67 -14.44
CA VAL A 58 6.05 -2.59 -13.95
C VAL A 58 7.21 -3.16 -13.12
N GLN A 59 6.93 -4.13 -12.25
CA GLN A 59 7.99 -4.80 -11.48
C GLN A 59 8.98 -5.58 -12.36
N ASP A 60 8.52 -6.18 -13.47
CA ASP A 60 9.40 -6.82 -14.44
C ASP A 60 10.32 -5.80 -15.12
N ILE A 61 9.82 -4.61 -15.43
CA ILE A 61 10.63 -3.51 -15.99
C ILE A 61 11.73 -3.11 -14.99
N SER A 62 11.35 -2.90 -13.72
CA SER A 62 12.28 -2.58 -12.62
C SER A 62 13.37 -3.65 -12.50
N ARG A 63 12.97 -4.93 -12.36
CA ARG A 63 13.90 -6.07 -12.24
C ARG A 63 14.86 -6.15 -13.41
N MET A 64 14.37 -5.99 -14.64
CA MET A 64 15.20 -6.00 -15.84
C MET A 64 16.29 -4.94 -15.79
N HIS A 65 15.95 -3.69 -15.42
CA HIS A 65 16.92 -2.60 -15.34
C HIS A 65 17.93 -2.80 -14.21
N VAL A 66 17.46 -3.14 -13.01
CA VAL A 66 18.32 -3.34 -11.84
C VAL A 66 19.27 -4.52 -12.06
N SER A 67 18.81 -5.61 -12.68
CA SER A 67 19.67 -6.78 -12.98
C SER A 67 20.82 -6.47 -13.94
N LEU A 68 20.67 -5.42 -14.76
CA LEU A 68 21.69 -4.94 -15.69
C LEU A 68 22.54 -3.81 -15.10
N GLY A 69 22.35 -3.46 -13.81
CA GLY A 69 23.04 -2.34 -13.16
C GLY A 69 22.59 -0.96 -13.66
N LEU A 70 21.40 -0.89 -14.28
CA LEU A 70 20.84 0.36 -14.81
C LEU A 70 19.90 1.01 -13.78
N ALA A 71 19.70 2.32 -13.93
CA ALA A 71 18.72 3.06 -13.16
C ALA A 71 17.31 2.51 -13.42
N ASP A 72 16.51 2.38 -12.35
CA ASP A 72 15.13 1.91 -12.46
C ASP A 72 14.22 3.02 -13.02
N PRO A 73 13.65 2.84 -14.22
CA PRO A 73 12.82 3.87 -14.85
C PRO A 73 11.42 3.98 -14.22
N THR A 74 11.06 3.10 -13.29
CA THR A 74 9.72 3.02 -12.69
C THR A 74 9.60 3.82 -11.39
N LEU A 75 10.72 4.12 -10.72
CA LEU A 75 10.72 4.68 -9.35
C LEU A 75 10.56 6.20 -9.25
N GLY A 76 10.51 6.93 -10.37
CA GLY A 76 10.51 8.39 -10.33
C GLY A 76 9.85 9.09 -11.50
N GLY A 77 9.63 10.39 -11.31
CA GLY A 77 9.14 11.30 -12.34
C GLY A 77 7.80 10.85 -12.94
N VAL A 78 7.71 10.94 -14.26
CA VAL A 78 6.47 10.69 -15.01
C VAL A 78 5.98 9.24 -14.92
N ALA A 79 6.87 8.26 -14.75
CA ALA A 79 6.49 6.85 -14.65
C ALA A 79 5.77 6.57 -13.32
N ALA A 80 6.36 6.99 -12.21
CA ALA A 80 5.76 6.86 -10.88
C ALA A 80 4.43 7.61 -10.79
N SER A 81 4.35 8.83 -11.35
CA SER A 81 3.10 9.60 -11.38
C SER A 81 2.00 8.92 -12.17
N ALA A 82 2.30 8.30 -13.32
CA ALA A 82 1.32 7.57 -14.12
C ALA A 82 0.78 6.34 -13.36
N ILE A 83 1.64 5.63 -12.64
CA ILE A 83 1.24 4.49 -11.81
C ILE A 83 0.33 4.97 -10.67
N ASN A 84 0.74 6.01 -9.94
CA ASN A 84 -0.04 6.57 -8.83
C ASN A 84 -1.42 7.08 -9.28
N ALA A 85 -1.52 7.65 -10.48
CA ALA A 85 -2.79 8.12 -11.03
C ALA A 85 -3.79 6.98 -11.28
N LEU A 86 -3.31 5.79 -11.66
CA LEU A 86 -4.17 4.60 -11.85
C LEU A 86 -4.45 3.86 -10.54
N ALA A 87 -3.51 3.92 -9.60
CA ALA A 87 -3.47 3.09 -8.41
C ALA A 87 -3.63 3.95 -7.14
N VAL A 88 -4.72 4.73 -7.09
CA VAL A 88 -4.94 5.69 -6.00
C VAL A 88 -5.09 4.97 -4.66
N ILE A 89 -4.15 5.21 -3.75
CA ILE A 89 -4.26 4.80 -2.35
C ILE A 89 -4.60 6.03 -1.52
N PRO A 90 -5.71 6.03 -0.77
CA PRO A 90 -6.02 7.15 0.10
C PRO A 90 -4.99 7.21 1.24
N PRO A 91 -4.45 8.39 1.56
CA PRO A 91 -3.55 8.53 2.70
C PRO A 91 -4.31 8.25 4.01
N PRO A 92 -3.62 7.84 5.08
CA PRO A 92 -4.26 7.60 6.38
C PRO A 92 -5.07 8.80 6.87
N ARG A 93 -6.29 8.53 7.36
CA ARG A 93 -7.25 9.59 7.70
C ARG A 93 -6.76 10.51 8.81
N SER A 94 -6.07 9.93 9.79
CA SER A 94 -5.51 10.61 10.97
C SER A 94 -4.37 11.56 10.65
N TRP A 95 -3.79 11.50 9.44
CA TRP A 95 -2.63 12.30 9.09
C TRP A 95 -3.00 13.78 8.87
N PRO A 96 -2.17 14.73 9.36
CA PRO A 96 -2.27 16.14 8.98
C PRO A 96 -2.13 16.36 7.47
N ALA A 97 -2.70 17.44 6.96
CA ALA A 97 -2.72 17.74 5.51
C ALA A 97 -1.33 17.72 4.84
N PRO A 98 -0.26 18.31 5.42
CA PRO A 98 1.07 18.26 4.80
C PRO A 98 1.61 16.84 4.60
N PHE A 99 1.27 15.91 5.50
CA PHE A 99 1.68 14.51 5.36
C PHE A 99 0.88 13.77 4.30
N LYS A 100 -0.41 14.12 4.14
CA LYS A 100 -1.26 13.57 3.07
C LYS A 100 -0.75 13.97 1.69
N GLU A 101 -0.30 15.21 1.54
CA GLU A 101 0.32 15.70 0.31
C GLU A 101 1.64 14.95 0.01
N ARG A 102 2.52 14.84 1.01
CA ARG A 102 3.77 14.08 0.84
C ARG A 102 3.51 12.61 0.52
N PHE A 103 2.49 11.98 1.12
CA PHE A 103 2.10 10.61 0.81
C PHE A 103 1.75 10.44 -0.67
N ALA A 104 0.95 11.36 -1.23
CA ALA A 104 0.56 11.30 -2.63
C ALA A 104 1.75 11.41 -3.62
N SER A 105 2.86 12.04 -3.20
CA SER A 105 4.09 12.11 -4.00
C SER A 105 4.99 10.88 -3.90
N LEU A 106 4.71 9.94 -2.98
CA LEU A 106 5.53 8.74 -2.83
C LEU A 106 5.26 7.76 -3.98
N PRO A 107 6.24 6.92 -4.35
CA PRO A 107 6.01 5.79 -5.22
C PRO A 107 4.92 4.85 -4.68
N TYR A 108 4.18 4.21 -5.59
CA TYR A 108 3.01 3.38 -5.28
C TYR A 108 3.29 2.26 -4.26
N ASP A 109 4.41 1.56 -4.40
CA ASP A 109 4.84 0.50 -3.49
C ASP A 109 5.03 1.00 -2.04
N ILE A 110 5.63 2.18 -1.89
CA ILE A 110 5.80 2.83 -0.59
C ILE A 110 4.44 3.24 -0.01
N GLN A 111 3.53 3.74 -0.84
CA GLN A 111 2.16 4.04 -0.42
C GLN A 111 1.44 2.79 0.10
N VAL A 112 1.53 1.65 -0.62
CA VAL A 112 0.96 0.35 -0.18
C VAL A 112 1.50 -0.04 1.18
N TYR A 113 2.83 -0.02 1.34
CA TYR A 113 3.48 -0.43 2.58
C TYR A 113 3.06 0.45 3.76
N LEU A 114 3.11 1.78 3.60
CA LEU A 114 2.76 2.73 4.66
C LEU A 114 1.28 2.64 5.04
N ALA A 115 0.39 2.53 4.06
CA ALA A 115 -1.05 2.41 4.33
C ALA A 115 -1.37 1.12 5.11
N ALA A 116 -0.77 0.00 4.73
CA ALA A 116 -0.95 -1.27 5.44
C ALA A 116 -0.42 -1.21 6.88
N HIS A 117 0.77 -0.64 7.05
CA HIS A 117 1.41 -0.50 8.35
C HIS A 117 0.62 0.43 9.29
N GLU A 118 0.12 1.57 8.80
CA GLU A 118 -0.71 2.46 9.62
C GLU A 118 -2.08 1.85 9.96
N ALA A 119 -2.70 1.12 9.03
CA ALA A 119 -3.92 0.39 9.35
C ALA A 119 -3.70 -0.65 10.47
N GLN A 120 -2.55 -1.31 10.49
CA GLN A 120 -2.19 -2.23 11.58
C GLN A 120 -1.99 -1.51 12.91
N ARG A 121 -1.27 -0.38 12.91
CA ARG A 121 -1.07 0.46 14.10
C ARG A 121 -2.39 0.97 14.66
N GLU A 122 -3.26 1.47 13.81
CA GLU A 122 -4.57 1.98 14.22
C GLU A 122 -5.43 0.89 14.86
N ARG A 123 -5.42 -0.33 14.32
CA ARG A 123 -6.12 -1.47 14.94
C ARG A 123 -5.56 -1.81 16.31
N ALA A 124 -4.23 -1.82 16.47
CA ALA A 124 -3.60 -2.10 17.75
C ALA A 124 -3.94 -1.02 18.80
N LEU A 125 -3.89 0.25 18.40
CA LEU A 125 -4.23 1.38 19.27
C LEU A 125 -5.70 1.33 19.71
N ARG A 126 -6.63 1.06 18.78
CA ARG A 126 -8.06 0.91 19.11
C ARG A 126 -8.31 -0.23 20.09
N ARG A 127 -7.62 -1.37 19.94
CA ARG A 127 -7.71 -2.49 20.90
C ARG A 127 -7.26 -2.06 22.29
N ALA A 128 -6.07 -1.46 22.39
CA ALA A 128 -5.54 -1.00 23.68
C ALA A 128 -6.45 0.04 24.37
N GLN A 129 -7.05 0.96 23.60
CA GLN A 129 -8.00 1.94 24.12
C GLN A 129 -9.28 1.29 24.66
N ASN A 130 -9.84 0.32 23.92
CA ASN A 130 -11.03 -0.41 24.35
C ASN A 130 -10.76 -1.24 25.60
N ASP A 131 -9.59 -1.91 25.67
CA ASP A 131 -9.19 -2.72 26.82
C ASP A 131 -9.01 -1.83 28.07
N ALA A 132 -8.34 -0.69 27.91
CA ALA A 132 -8.17 0.29 28.99
C ALA A 132 -9.52 0.88 29.46
N ALA A 133 -10.44 1.17 28.53
CA ALA A 133 -11.77 1.65 28.87
C ALA A 133 -12.57 0.59 29.64
N SER A 134 -12.54 -0.67 29.20
CA SER A 134 -13.19 -1.78 29.90
C SER A 134 -12.62 -2.01 31.29
N ALA A 135 -11.29 -1.95 31.45
CA ALA A 135 -10.65 -2.07 32.76
C ALA A 135 -11.08 -0.94 33.71
N ARG A 136 -11.14 0.31 33.22
CA ARG A 136 -11.63 1.45 34.01
C ARG A 136 -13.09 1.30 34.43
N GLN A 137 -13.95 0.79 33.56
CA GLN A 137 -15.35 0.52 33.90
C GLN A 137 -15.49 -0.56 34.98
N LYS A 138 -14.72 -1.65 34.87
CA LYS A 138 -14.71 -2.73 35.88
C LYS A 138 -14.22 -2.24 37.23
N LEU A 139 -13.15 -1.45 37.26
CA LEU A 139 -12.64 -0.86 38.50
C LEU A 139 -13.67 0.09 39.14
N ALA A 140 -14.30 0.96 38.35
CA ALA A 140 -15.34 1.86 38.84
C ALA A 140 -16.57 1.10 39.40
N ALA A 141 -16.95 -0.02 38.79
CA ALA A 141 -18.03 -0.86 39.29
C ALA A 141 -17.68 -1.50 40.65
N LEU A 142 -16.47 -2.05 40.78
CA LEU A 142 -15.98 -2.61 42.06
C LEU A 142 -15.88 -1.53 43.16
N GLU A 143 -15.43 -0.33 42.81
CA GLU A 143 -15.38 0.80 43.75
C GLU A 143 -16.77 1.27 44.19
N ALA A 144 -17.78 1.16 43.32
CA ALA A 144 -19.17 1.45 43.67
C ALA A 144 -19.77 0.39 44.60
N GLU A 145 -19.62 -0.90 44.26
CA GLU A 145 -20.08 -2.03 45.09
C GLU A 145 -19.49 -1.97 46.51
N THR A 146 -18.18 -1.71 46.62
CA THR A 146 -17.51 -1.59 47.93
C THR A 146 -17.93 -0.36 48.73
N LYS A 147 -18.41 0.71 48.09
CA LYS A 147 -19.01 1.86 48.80
C LYS A 147 -20.42 1.55 49.27
N ASP A 148 -21.24 0.89 48.47
CA ASP A 148 -22.60 0.52 48.84
C ASP A 148 -22.61 -0.48 50.02
N GLU A 149 -21.70 -1.47 50.02
CA GLU A 149 -21.53 -2.38 51.16
C GLU A 149 -21.13 -1.67 52.46
N LYS A 150 -20.22 -0.70 52.40
CA LYS A 150 -19.80 0.08 53.58
C LYS A 150 -20.91 0.99 54.10
N THR A 151 -21.75 1.53 53.21
CA THR A 151 -22.86 2.41 53.59
C THR A 151 -23.97 1.61 54.28
N ASN A 152 -24.34 0.45 53.72
CA ASN A 152 -25.30 -0.47 54.35
C ASN A 152 -24.79 -1.08 55.66
N GLY A 153 -23.49 -1.39 55.76
CA GLY A 153 -22.89 -1.92 57.00
C GLY A 153 -22.92 -0.91 58.15
N ASN A 154 -22.71 0.39 57.87
CA ASN A 154 -22.81 1.45 58.87
C ASN A 154 -24.26 1.72 59.31
N GLU A 155 -25.23 1.66 58.40
CA GLU A 155 -26.65 1.81 58.76
C GLU A 155 -27.16 0.64 59.62
N ALA A 156 -26.73 -0.60 59.33
CA ALA A 156 -27.07 -1.77 60.14
C ALA A 156 -26.41 -1.76 61.53
N ALA A 157 -25.21 -1.19 61.65
CA ALA A 157 -24.51 -1.04 62.93
C ALA A 157 -25.13 0.06 63.81
N ALA A 158 -25.58 1.18 63.22
CA ALA A 158 -26.23 2.27 63.94
C ALA A 158 -27.62 1.87 64.50
N ARG A 159 -28.32 0.93 63.85
CA ARG A 159 -29.68 0.51 64.24
C ARG A 159 -29.73 -0.53 65.39
N ASN A 160 -28.59 -1.06 65.81
CA ASN A 160 -28.47 -2.04 66.90
C ASN A 160 -27.98 -1.41 68.23
N GLN A 161 -27.91 -0.08 68.32
CA GLN A 161 -27.47 0.64 69.52
C GLN A 161 -28.60 1.39 70.26
N ASP A 162 -29.84 1.25 69.81
CA ASP A 162 -31.06 1.71 70.51
C ASP A 162 -31.80 0.51 71.14
#